data_AF-A0A317NJ70-F1
#
_entry.id   AF-A0A317NJ70-F1
#
_cell.length_a   1.000
_cell.length_b   1.000
_cell.length_c   1.000
_cell.angle_alpha   90.00
_cell.angle_beta   90.00
_cell.angle_gamma   90.00
#
_symmetry.space_group_name_H-M   'P 1'
#
loop_
_entity.id
_entity.type
_entity.pdbx_description
1 polymer ?
#
loop_
_entity_poly.entity_id
_entity_poly.type
_entity_poly.pdbx_seq_one_letter_code
_entity_poly.pdbx_strand_id
1 'polypeptide(L)'
;MSTDNSVTPVDAGALDGFDHETDVLVVGYGCAGASAALEAAAAGAEVIVLEKFSGGGGSSALSGGEMYLGGGTDIQRACGFEDTAEDMAAFLLAALGPDADRAKVELYSRESTRHYQWLVDHGVPFKPSLWDSPTWVPPTDDGLMWMGENAWPFAELAKPAPRGHRVTSDGFGGKVLMQKLSEAVAATSVTVHTDSNATRLITEAGRVVGVVAKQYGRLHTYRARRGVVLTTGGFADNAEMVAQHAPQLVGLGVNSDGGDDGRGVVMAQAAGAAVRHMSAAQVGISLIPGMMVRGMIVDDKGRRFINEDVYPGLVGQAALFKHGLKVWVILDEQAYEEVPENERWGVQPHFVAETLDDLEQQIGMPPGALQTTITEYNRHAAEGSDPYFHKAPRWLRPLRSPFAAIDVQRGIAPPEYGAAGRGGAEVFTIGGLHTTVDGHVLDLDGAPIPGLFAAGRATSGLHSWGYISGTSLGDGTFFGRRAGATAAAPA
;
A
#
# COMPACT_ATOMS: atom_id res chain seq x y z
N MET A 1 32.94 11.49 6.65
CA MET A 1 31.77 10.58 6.67
C MET A 1 32.31 9.16 6.56
N SER A 2 31.85 8.22 7.40
CA SER A 2 32.28 6.83 7.34
C SER A 2 31.97 6.24 5.95
N THR A 3 32.89 5.46 5.38
CA THR A 3 32.67 4.72 4.11
C THR A 3 31.50 3.74 4.20
N ASP A 4 31.11 3.34 5.42
CA ASP A 4 29.99 2.42 5.68
C ASP A 4 28.62 2.94 5.22
N ASN A 5 28.46 4.25 5.06
CA ASN A 5 27.19 4.85 4.62
C ASN A 5 27.20 5.31 3.16
N SER A 6 28.30 5.15 2.43
CA SER A 6 28.38 5.57 1.03
C SER A 6 27.43 4.74 0.17
N VAL A 7 26.75 5.42 -0.78
CA VAL A 7 25.91 4.80 -1.82
C VAL A 7 26.53 4.93 -3.22
N THR A 8 27.67 5.62 -3.33
CA THR A 8 28.36 5.84 -4.61
C THR A 8 28.70 4.49 -5.25
N PRO A 9 28.41 4.27 -6.55
CA PRO A 9 28.76 3.01 -7.19
C PRO A 9 30.25 2.66 -7.08
N VAL A 10 30.57 1.37 -7.06
CA VAL A 10 31.95 0.85 -7.16
C VAL A 10 32.21 0.48 -8.62
N ASP A 11 33.33 0.92 -9.18
CA ASP A 11 33.81 0.40 -10.46
C ASP A 11 34.28 -1.06 -10.30
N ALA A 12 33.79 -1.96 -11.13
CA ALA A 12 34.13 -3.38 -11.07
C ALA A 12 35.63 -3.64 -11.31
N GLY A 13 36.30 -2.80 -12.10
CA GLY A 13 37.75 -2.87 -12.36
C GLY A 13 38.61 -2.45 -11.16
N ALA A 14 38.01 -1.85 -10.13
CA ALA A 14 38.67 -1.53 -8.87
C ALA A 14 38.57 -2.66 -7.82
N LEU A 15 37.91 -3.78 -8.15
CA LEU A 15 37.77 -4.94 -7.27
C LEU A 15 38.81 -6.02 -7.60
N ASP A 16 39.36 -6.66 -6.57
CA ASP A 16 40.28 -7.80 -6.73
C ASP A 16 39.54 -9.10 -7.12
N GLY A 17 38.21 -9.13 -6.98
CA GLY A 17 37.36 -10.27 -7.29
C GLY A 17 35.94 -10.14 -6.70
N PHE A 18 35.10 -11.12 -7.01
CA PHE A 18 33.76 -11.25 -6.43
C PHE A 18 33.73 -12.41 -5.42
N ASP A 19 33.18 -12.16 -4.23
CA ASP A 19 33.00 -13.20 -3.21
C ASP A 19 31.90 -14.20 -3.59
N HIS A 20 30.87 -13.71 -4.29
CA HIS A 20 29.73 -14.49 -4.76
C HIS A 20 29.37 -14.10 -6.19
N GLU A 21 28.84 -15.05 -6.95
CA GLU A 21 28.33 -14.80 -8.29
C GLU A 21 27.00 -15.51 -8.51
N THR A 22 26.13 -14.89 -9.30
CA THR A 22 24.82 -15.41 -9.68
C THR A 22 24.41 -14.82 -11.04
N ASP A 23 23.39 -15.38 -11.69
CA ASP A 23 22.84 -14.76 -12.90
C ASP A 23 21.97 -13.57 -12.55
N VAL A 24 21.03 -13.76 -11.62
CA VAL A 24 20.15 -12.72 -11.10
C VAL A 24 20.37 -12.56 -9.61
N LEU A 25 20.57 -11.31 -9.16
CA LEU A 25 20.69 -10.96 -7.76
C LEU A 25 19.47 -10.14 -7.34
N VAL A 26 18.67 -10.66 -6.41
CA VAL A 26 17.51 -9.97 -5.85
C VAL A 26 17.87 -9.37 -4.50
N VAL A 27 17.53 -8.11 -4.28
CA VAL A 27 17.85 -7.38 -3.04
C VAL A 27 16.57 -7.01 -2.31
N GLY A 28 16.33 -7.66 -1.17
CA GLY A 28 15.13 -7.57 -0.32
C GLY A 28 14.19 -8.76 -0.54
N TYR A 29 13.85 -9.47 0.53
CA TYR A 29 13.05 -10.71 0.49
C TYR A 29 11.60 -10.51 1.00
N GLY A 30 10.95 -9.44 0.52
CA GLY A 30 9.51 -9.26 0.62
C GLY A 30 8.74 -9.93 -0.52
N CYS A 31 7.45 -9.62 -0.69
CA CYS A 31 6.61 -10.26 -1.71
C CYS A 31 7.11 -10.03 -3.15
N ALA A 32 7.64 -8.83 -3.45
CA ALA A 32 8.23 -8.52 -4.75
C ALA A 32 9.52 -9.30 -5.01
N GLY A 33 10.38 -9.43 -3.99
CA GLY A 33 11.64 -10.17 -4.09
C GLY A 33 11.43 -11.68 -4.24
N ALA A 34 10.52 -12.26 -3.45
CA ALA A 34 10.14 -13.66 -3.60
C ALA A 34 9.58 -13.95 -5.01
N SER A 35 8.70 -13.06 -5.50
CA SER A 35 8.12 -13.14 -6.83
C SER A 35 9.17 -13.04 -7.96
N ALA A 36 10.13 -12.13 -7.81
CA ALA A 36 11.24 -11.98 -8.76
C ALA A 36 12.14 -13.21 -8.77
N ALA A 37 12.48 -13.73 -7.59
CA ALA A 37 13.32 -14.92 -7.46
C ALA A 37 12.68 -16.16 -8.09
N LEU A 38 11.37 -16.38 -7.86
CA LEU A 38 10.62 -17.49 -8.45
C LEU A 38 10.62 -17.44 -9.98
N GLU A 39 10.32 -16.29 -10.58
CA GLU A 39 10.26 -16.17 -12.04
C GLU A 39 11.66 -16.20 -12.68
N ALA A 40 12.68 -15.64 -12.04
CA ALA A 40 14.05 -15.76 -12.51
C ALA A 40 14.53 -17.21 -12.50
N ALA A 41 14.25 -17.94 -11.41
CA ALA A 41 14.58 -19.37 -11.29
C ALA A 41 13.79 -20.22 -12.30
N ALA A 42 12.50 -19.94 -12.50
CA ALA A 42 11.68 -20.60 -13.51
C ALA A 42 12.19 -20.36 -14.96
N ALA A 43 12.80 -19.20 -15.21
CA ALA A 43 13.49 -18.89 -16.46
C ALA A 43 14.90 -19.53 -16.57
N GLY A 44 15.31 -20.33 -15.58
CA GLY A 44 16.57 -21.08 -15.58
C GLY A 44 17.80 -20.26 -15.19
N ALA A 45 17.63 -19.10 -14.55
CA ALA A 45 18.73 -18.33 -13.99
C ALA A 45 19.20 -18.93 -12.65
N GLU A 46 20.50 -18.84 -12.38
CA GLU A 46 21.02 -18.94 -11.01
C GLU A 46 20.60 -17.68 -10.22
N VAL A 47 20.07 -17.85 -9.02
CA VAL A 47 19.49 -16.74 -8.23
C VAL A 47 20.03 -16.73 -6.81
N ILE A 48 20.51 -15.56 -6.39
CA ILE A 48 20.77 -15.24 -4.98
C ILE A 48 19.80 -14.14 -4.55
N VAL A 49 19.19 -14.29 -3.38
CA VAL A 49 18.40 -13.26 -2.70
C VAL A 49 19.19 -12.75 -1.50
N LEU A 50 19.34 -11.44 -1.36
CA LEU A 50 19.89 -10.79 -0.17
C LEU A 50 18.76 -10.24 0.69
N GLU A 51 18.72 -10.62 1.96
CA GLU A 51 17.78 -10.11 2.96
C GLU A 51 18.56 -9.43 4.09
N LYS A 52 18.18 -8.19 4.41
CA LYS A 52 18.83 -7.37 5.44
C LYS A 52 18.61 -7.94 6.84
N PHE A 53 17.44 -8.51 7.10
CA PHE A 53 17.08 -9.11 8.37
C PHE A 53 17.42 -10.61 8.42
N SER A 54 17.15 -11.25 9.55
CA SER A 54 17.43 -12.67 9.80
C SER A 54 16.46 -13.62 9.08
N GLY A 55 15.48 -13.10 8.35
CA GLY A 55 14.51 -13.87 7.59
C GLY A 55 13.71 -13.00 6.63
N GLY A 56 13.12 -13.63 5.61
CA GLY A 56 12.25 -12.98 4.64
C GLY A 56 10.86 -12.67 5.19
N GLY A 57 10.08 -11.92 4.43
CA GLY A 57 8.74 -11.47 4.81
C GLY A 57 8.56 -9.99 4.54
N GLY A 58 9.39 -9.16 5.17
CA GLY A 58 9.29 -7.70 5.13
C GLY A 58 7.95 -7.19 5.70
N SER A 59 7.64 -5.93 5.41
CA SER A 59 6.30 -5.33 5.65
C SER A 59 5.16 -6.11 4.96
N SER A 60 5.46 -6.96 3.96
CA SER A 60 4.45 -7.81 3.32
C SER A 60 3.86 -8.82 4.31
N ALA A 61 4.68 -9.40 5.20
CA ALA A 61 4.23 -10.35 6.21
C ALA A 61 3.36 -9.72 7.30
N LEU A 62 3.53 -8.41 7.54
CA LEU A 62 2.77 -7.63 8.54
C LEU A 62 1.46 -7.05 7.98
N SER A 63 1.20 -7.20 6.69
CA SER A 63 0.03 -6.61 6.04
C SER A 63 -1.27 -7.39 6.31
N GLY A 64 -2.41 -6.74 6.08
CA GLY A 64 -3.74 -7.38 6.13
C GLY A 64 -3.94 -8.53 5.13
N GLY A 65 -3.07 -8.62 4.10
CA GLY A 65 -3.08 -9.68 3.10
C GLY A 65 -4.06 -9.45 1.96
N GLU A 66 -4.53 -8.22 1.79
CA GLU A 66 -5.34 -7.82 0.64
C GLU A 66 -4.48 -7.79 -0.63
N MET A 67 -5.00 -8.33 -1.71
CA MET A 67 -4.44 -8.32 -3.06
C MET A 67 -5.47 -7.65 -3.97
N TYR A 68 -5.09 -6.58 -4.65
CA TYR A 68 -6.04 -5.90 -5.54
C TYR A 68 -6.13 -6.61 -6.89
N LEU A 69 -7.05 -7.56 -7.05
CA LEU A 69 -7.16 -8.43 -8.23
C LEU A 69 -8.55 -8.32 -8.86
N GLY A 70 -8.64 -8.44 -10.18
CA GLY A 70 -9.90 -8.26 -10.88
C GLY A 70 -9.92 -8.84 -12.29
N GLY A 71 -10.85 -8.35 -13.11
CA GLY A 71 -11.03 -8.80 -14.49
C GLY A 71 -11.74 -10.15 -14.63
N GLY A 72 -12.45 -10.60 -13.60
CA GLY A 72 -13.26 -11.82 -13.64
C GLY A 72 -12.52 -13.04 -13.10
N THR A 73 -11.88 -12.91 -11.93
CA THR A 73 -11.26 -14.03 -11.20
C THR A 73 -12.28 -15.09 -10.78
N ASP A 74 -11.83 -16.29 -10.45
CA ASP A 74 -12.72 -17.37 -10.00
C ASP A 74 -13.51 -17.01 -8.75
N ILE A 75 -12.94 -16.21 -7.85
CA ILE A 75 -13.61 -15.78 -6.61
C ILE A 75 -14.67 -14.73 -6.88
N GLN A 76 -14.39 -13.77 -7.76
CA GLN A 76 -15.42 -12.83 -8.20
C GLN A 76 -16.62 -13.59 -8.77
N ARG A 77 -16.38 -14.55 -9.67
CA ARG A 77 -17.44 -15.38 -10.26
C ARG A 77 -18.17 -16.23 -9.22
N ALA A 78 -17.46 -16.85 -8.29
CA ALA A 78 -18.05 -17.66 -7.22
C ALA A 78 -18.93 -16.81 -6.27
N CYS A 79 -18.56 -15.54 -6.06
CA CYS A 79 -19.34 -14.57 -5.30
C CYS A 79 -20.43 -13.86 -6.12
N GLY A 80 -20.62 -14.22 -7.40
CA GLY A 80 -21.66 -13.65 -8.26
C GLY A 80 -21.34 -12.31 -8.91
N PHE A 81 -20.06 -11.92 -8.98
CA PHE A 81 -19.61 -10.70 -9.63
C PHE A 81 -18.97 -10.96 -10.99
N GLU A 82 -19.40 -10.18 -11.97
CA GLU A 82 -18.72 -10.03 -13.26
C GLU A 82 -17.81 -8.81 -13.20
N ASP A 83 -16.61 -8.92 -13.78
CA ASP A 83 -15.63 -7.83 -13.84
C ASP A 83 -14.82 -7.95 -15.13
N THR A 84 -14.27 -6.83 -15.60
CA THR A 84 -13.47 -6.76 -16.82
C THR A 84 -12.15 -6.04 -16.56
N ALA A 85 -11.15 -6.29 -17.41
CA ALA A 85 -9.87 -5.58 -17.30
C ALA A 85 -10.05 -4.08 -17.55
N GLU A 86 -10.99 -3.71 -18.42
CA GLU A 86 -11.33 -2.34 -18.76
C GLU A 86 -11.97 -1.60 -17.56
N ASP A 87 -12.94 -2.21 -16.89
CA ASP A 87 -13.57 -1.65 -15.69
C ASP A 87 -12.56 -1.53 -14.54
N MET A 88 -11.71 -2.54 -14.37
CA MET A 88 -10.62 -2.50 -13.38
C MET A 88 -9.65 -1.36 -13.66
N ALA A 89 -9.22 -1.19 -14.92
CA ALA A 89 -8.30 -0.13 -15.31
C ALA A 89 -8.94 1.26 -15.15
N ALA A 90 -10.21 1.43 -15.55
CA ALA A 90 -10.95 2.68 -15.40
C ALA A 90 -11.05 3.11 -13.94
N PHE A 91 -11.39 2.18 -13.04
CA PHE A 91 -11.37 2.44 -11.60
C PHE A 91 -9.97 2.83 -11.10
N LEU A 92 -8.95 2.03 -11.41
CA LEU A 92 -7.59 2.24 -10.88
C LEU A 92 -6.99 3.56 -11.37
N LEU A 93 -7.20 3.94 -12.63
CA LEU A 93 -6.74 5.22 -13.17
C LEU A 93 -7.36 6.41 -12.42
N ALA A 94 -8.65 6.32 -12.07
CA ALA A 94 -9.33 7.35 -11.31
C ALA A 94 -8.91 7.37 -9.84
N ALA A 95 -8.84 6.21 -9.20
CA ALA A 95 -8.60 6.06 -7.77
C ALA A 95 -7.14 6.22 -7.36
N LEU A 96 -6.18 5.95 -8.26
CA LEU A 96 -4.74 6.07 -8.02
C LEU A 96 -4.11 7.34 -8.61
N GLY A 97 -4.94 8.17 -9.26
CA GLY A 97 -4.58 9.41 -9.94
C GLY A 97 -4.09 10.52 -8.99
N PRO A 98 -3.82 11.74 -9.51
CA PRO A 98 -4.31 12.24 -10.80
C PRO A 98 -3.53 11.79 -12.04
N ASP A 99 -2.31 11.26 -11.89
CA ASP A 99 -1.42 10.88 -13.00
C ASP A 99 -0.92 9.43 -12.86
N ALA A 100 -1.85 8.52 -12.52
CA ALA A 100 -1.53 7.10 -12.35
C ALA A 100 -0.86 6.54 -13.61
N ASP A 101 0.12 5.64 -13.44
CA ASP A 101 0.87 5.10 -14.58
C ASP A 101 -0.06 4.22 -15.44
N ARG A 102 -0.57 4.81 -16.51
CA ARG A 102 -1.54 4.16 -17.40
C ARG A 102 -1.00 2.87 -18.00
N ALA A 103 0.25 2.84 -18.43
CA ALA A 103 0.83 1.64 -19.04
C ALA A 103 0.89 0.49 -18.03
N LYS A 104 1.28 0.79 -16.79
CA LYS A 104 1.30 -0.20 -15.70
C LYS A 104 -0.12 -0.63 -15.31
N VAL A 105 -1.06 0.30 -15.15
CA VAL A 105 -2.46 -0.02 -14.78
C VAL A 105 -3.15 -0.86 -15.84
N GLU A 106 -3.02 -0.51 -17.12
CA GLU A 106 -3.66 -1.25 -18.22
C GLU A 106 -3.06 -2.67 -18.36
N LEU A 107 -1.74 -2.81 -18.21
CA LEU A 107 -1.10 -4.13 -18.19
C LEU A 107 -1.52 -4.95 -16.97
N TYR A 108 -1.47 -4.37 -15.77
CA TYR A 108 -1.83 -5.02 -14.52
C TYR A 108 -3.27 -5.53 -14.56
N SER A 109 -4.20 -4.71 -15.06
CA SER A 109 -5.62 -5.07 -15.15
C SER A 109 -5.86 -6.19 -16.16
N ARG A 110 -5.20 -6.13 -17.34
CA ARG A 110 -5.32 -7.15 -18.38
C ARG A 110 -4.80 -8.53 -17.94
N GLU A 111 -3.72 -8.56 -17.19
CA GLU A 111 -3.07 -9.80 -16.73
C GLU A 111 -3.53 -10.23 -15.33
N SER A 112 -4.48 -9.50 -14.71
CA SER A 112 -4.85 -9.68 -13.29
C SER A 112 -5.39 -11.08 -12.99
N THR A 113 -6.21 -11.67 -13.88
CA THR A 113 -6.74 -13.03 -13.71
C THR A 113 -5.65 -14.10 -13.79
N ARG A 114 -4.66 -13.93 -14.68
CA ARG A 114 -3.48 -14.80 -14.75
C ARG A 114 -2.59 -14.63 -13.53
N HIS A 115 -2.51 -13.42 -12.99
CA HIS A 115 -1.76 -13.15 -11.76
C HIS A 115 -2.43 -13.77 -10.53
N TYR A 116 -3.75 -13.69 -10.42
CA TYR A 116 -4.54 -14.43 -9.44
C TYR A 116 -4.25 -15.94 -9.52
N GLN A 117 -4.30 -16.53 -10.72
CA GLN A 117 -4.01 -17.96 -10.89
C GLN A 117 -2.60 -18.32 -10.45
N TRP A 118 -1.60 -17.50 -10.78
CA TRP A 118 -0.22 -17.72 -10.32
C TRP A 118 -0.10 -17.75 -8.79
N LEU A 119 -0.84 -16.90 -8.07
CA LEU A 119 -0.86 -16.94 -6.60
C LEU A 119 -1.48 -18.25 -6.09
N VAL A 120 -2.60 -18.68 -6.69
CA VAL A 120 -3.27 -19.94 -6.36
C VAL A 120 -2.37 -21.14 -6.64
N ASP A 121 -1.64 -21.15 -7.76
CA ASP A 121 -0.71 -22.22 -8.13
C ASP A 121 0.45 -22.35 -7.13
N HIS A 122 0.84 -21.25 -6.47
CA HIS A 122 1.80 -21.24 -5.36
C HIS A 122 1.15 -21.50 -3.98
N GLY A 123 -0.12 -21.91 -3.97
CA GLY A 123 -0.83 -22.33 -2.77
C GLY A 123 -1.36 -21.20 -1.89
N VAL A 124 -1.44 -19.97 -2.40
CA VAL A 124 -2.06 -18.85 -1.67
C VAL A 124 -3.57 -19.10 -1.59
N PRO A 125 -4.14 -19.25 -0.38
CA PRO A 125 -5.55 -19.59 -0.22
C PRO A 125 -6.42 -18.34 -0.30
N PHE A 126 -7.56 -18.47 -0.95
CA PHE A 126 -8.58 -17.44 -0.99
C PHE A 126 -9.97 -18.09 -0.92
N LYS A 127 -10.81 -17.64 0.02
CA LYS A 127 -12.13 -18.21 0.27
C LYS A 127 -13.16 -17.57 -0.66
N PRO A 128 -14.03 -18.35 -1.34
CA PRO A 128 -15.06 -17.82 -2.24
C PRO A 128 -16.26 -17.27 -1.44
N SER A 129 -16.03 -16.23 -0.65
CA SER A 129 -17.05 -15.52 0.13
C SER A 129 -16.73 -14.03 0.23
N LEU A 130 -17.78 -13.22 0.31
CA LEU A 130 -17.70 -11.76 0.32
C LEU A 130 -17.93 -11.23 1.74
N TRP A 131 -17.04 -10.35 2.19
CA TRP A 131 -17.32 -9.41 3.27
C TRP A 131 -17.94 -8.13 2.71
N ASP A 132 -19.23 -7.91 2.99
CA ASP A 132 -20.01 -6.76 2.48
C ASP A 132 -20.30 -5.71 3.57
N SER A 133 -19.24 -5.23 4.23
CA SER A 133 -19.32 -4.10 5.18
C SER A 133 -18.03 -3.28 5.16
N PRO A 134 -18.07 -1.95 5.34
CA PRO A 134 -16.87 -1.12 5.41
C PRO A 134 -16.00 -1.45 6.63
N THR A 135 -14.75 -1.83 6.39
CA THR A 135 -13.76 -2.12 7.45
C THR A 135 -12.34 -1.91 6.92
N TRP A 136 -11.37 -1.77 7.83
CA TRP A 136 -9.95 -1.86 7.48
C TRP A 136 -9.50 -3.30 7.30
N VAL A 137 -9.97 -4.18 8.19
CA VAL A 137 -9.67 -5.63 8.19
C VAL A 137 -10.93 -6.36 8.64
N PRO A 138 -11.53 -7.22 7.80
CA PRO A 138 -12.69 -8.01 8.20
C PRO A 138 -12.35 -8.94 9.37
N PRO A 139 -13.27 -9.13 10.34
CA PRO A 139 -13.08 -10.04 11.48
C PRO A 139 -13.18 -11.52 11.09
N THR A 140 -13.57 -11.80 9.84
CA THR A 140 -13.75 -13.13 9.26
C THR A 140 -12.63 -13.47 8.28
N ASP A 141 -12.65 -14.69 7.77
CA ASP A 141 -11.74 -15.26 6.78
C ASP A 141 -12.25 -15.14 5.32
N ASP A 142 -13.21 -14.25 5.08
CA ASP A 142 -13.76 -13.97 3.74
C ASP A 142 -12.66 -13.55 2.76
N GLY A 143 -12.70 -14.11 1.55
CA GLY A 143 -11.64 -13.93 0.56
C GLY A 143 -11.88 -12.80 -0.44
N LEU A 144 -13.01 -12.08 -0.34
CA LEU A 144 -13.33 -10.95 -1.21
C LEU A 144 -13.97 -9.82 -0.41
N MET A 145 -13.62 -8.57 -0.71
CA MET A 145 -14.28 -7.38 -0.14
C MET A 145 -14.24 -6.19 -1.09
N TRP A 146 -15.12 -5.22 -0.83
CA TRP A 146 -15.12 -3.93 -1.51
C TRP A 146 -13.98 -3.04 -1.02
N MET A 147 -13.35 -2.34 -1.96
CA MET A 147 -12.30 -1.35 -1.76
C MET A 147 -12.73 0.02 -2.29
N GLY A 148 -14.04 0.31 -2.26
CA GLY A 148 -14.63 1.58 -2.70
C GLY A 148 -15.04 1.62 -4.17
N GLU A 149 -15.04 0.50 -4.89
CA GLU A 149 -15.46 0.42 -6.30
C GLU A 149 -16.95 0.68 -6.51
N ASN A 150 -17.75 0.49 -5.46
CA ASN A 150 -19.20 0.73 -5.43
C ASN A 150 -19.58 2.12 -4.88
N ALA A 151 -18.61 3.01 -4.69
CA ALA A 151 -18.80 4.36 -4.19
C ALA A 151 -18.68 5.40 -5.32
N TRP A 152 -19.39 6.51 -5.20
CA TRP A 152 -19.19 7.67 -6.07
C TRP A 152 -17.83 8.34 -5.77
N PRO A 153 -17.11 8.88 -6.78
CA PRO A 153 -17.46 8.96 -8.19
C PRO A 153 -17.15 7.68 -8.98
N PHE A 154 -16.50 6.69 -8.38
CA PHE A 154 -15.93 5.55 -9.10
C PHE A 154 -16.99 4.62 -9.72
N ALA A 155 -18.11 4.44 -9.04
CA ALA A 155 -19.23 3.64 -9.53
C ALA A 155 -19.91 4.20 -10.80
N GLU A 156 -19.68 5.47 -11.14
CA GLU A 156 -20.14 6.09 -12.39
C GLU A 156 -19.11 5.95 -13.53
N LEU A 157 -17.85 5.64 -13.19
CA LEU A 157 -16.73 5.55 -14.14
C LEU A 157 -16.48 4.13 -14.63
N ALA A 158 -16.80 3.13 -13.82
CA ALA A 158 -16.60 1.71 -14.10
C ALA A 158 -17.74 0.89 -13.49
N LYS A 159 -18.06 -0.27 -14.09
CA LYS A 159 -19.00 -1.21 -13.45
C LYS A 159 -18.44 -1.63 -12.09
N PRO A 160 -19.18 -1.47 -10.98
CA PRO A 160 -18.70 -1.87 -9.67
C PRO A 160 -18.44 -3.37 -9.58
N ALA A 161 -17.25 -3.74 -9.17
CA ALA A 161 -16.88 -5.10 -8.79
C ALA A 161 -15.89 -5.03 -7.62
N PRO A 162 -16.02 -5.90 -6.60
CA PRO A 162 -15.07 -5.97 -5.50
C PRO A 162 -13.77 -6.58 -6.00
N ARG A 163 -12.64 -5.94 -5.70
CA ARG A 163 -11.30 -6.37 -6.13
C ARG A 163 -10.33 -6.58 -4.97
N GLY A 164 -10.82 -6.45 -3.74
CA GLY A 164 -10.07 -6.77 -2.53
C GLY A 164 -10.01 -8.27 -2.26
N HIS A 165 -9.13 -9.00 -2.93
CA HIS A 165 -8.92 -10.42 -2.66
C HIS A 165 -8.11 -10.60 -1.39
N ARG A 166 -8.68 -11.19 -0.35
CA ARG A 166 -8.00 -11.44 0.91
C ARG A 166 -7.46 -12.85 0.98
N VAL A 167 -6.17 -12.94 1.31
CA VAL A 167 -5.54 -14.21 1.65
C VAL A 167 -6.22 -14.77 2.90
N THR A 168 -6.77 -15.98 2.80
CA THR A 168 -7.51 -16.63 3.89
C THR A 168 -6.59 -16.90 5.07
N SER A 169 -6.92 -16.29 6.22
CA SER A 169 -6.14 -16.42 7.45
C SER A 169 -6.94 -16.03 8.68
N ASP A 170 -6.53 -16.55 9.84
CA ASP A 170 -6.92 -15.97 11.13
C ASP A 170 -6.21 -14.61 11.32
N GLY A 171 -6.98 -13.53 11.17
CA GLY A 171 -6.52 -12.15 11.22
C GLY A 171 -5.82 -11.69 9.94
N PHE A 172 -4.61 -11.15 10.08
CA PHE A 172 -3.85 -10.55 8.98
C PHE A 172 -3.26 -11.63 8.06
N GLY A 173 -3.55 -11.54 6.76
CA GLY A 173 -3.20 -12.55 5.74
C GLY A 173 -1.82 -12.40 5.12
N GLY A 174 -1.13 -11.28 5.34
CA GLY A 174 0.21 -11.04 4.80
C GLY A 174 1.21 -12.13 5.20
N LYS A 175 1.12 -12.62 6.45
CA LYS A 175 1.95 -13.72 6.95
C LYS A 175 1.75 -15.01 6.15
N VAL A 176 0.50 -15.31 5.76
CA VAL A 176 0.16 -16.52 5.00
C VAL A 176 0.64 -16.38 3.55
N LEU A 177 0.47 -15.20 2.95
CA LEU A 177 1.04 -14.89 1.63
C LEU A 177 2.55 -15.15 1.61
N MET A 178 3.29 -14.53 2.54
CA MET A 178 4.74 -14.66 2.58
C MET A 178 5.19 -16.06 2.96
N GLN A 179 4.46 -16.77 3.82
CA GLN A 179 4.72 -18.18 4.08
C GLN A 179 4.66 -18.99 2.78
N LYS A 180 3.61 -18.83 1.97
CA LYS A 180 3.44 -19.58 0.72
C LYS A 180 4.48 -19.25 -0.33
N LEU A 181 4.80 -17.97 -0.50
CA LEU A 181 5.88 -17.57 -1.40
C LEU A 181 7.25 -18.05 -0.93
N SER A 182 7.51 -18.06 0.38
CA SER A 182 8.78 -18.56 0.93
C SER A 182 8.91 -20.08 0.81
N GLU A 183 7.81 -20.82 1.04
CA GLU A 183 7.73 -22.27 0.79
C GLU A 183 8.03 -22.59 -0.68
N ALA A 184 7.47 -21.80 -1.60
CA ALA A 184 7.74 -21.93 -3.03
C ALA A 184 9.21 -21.66 -3.37
N VAL A 185 9.81 -20.58 -2.85
CA VAL A 185 11.23 -20.27 -3.08
C VAL A 185 12.12 -21.38 -2.53
N ALA A 186 11.82 -21.89 -1.33
CA ALA A 186 12.57 -22.99 -0.71
C ALA A 186 12.49 -24.32 -1.48
N ALA A 187 11.48 -24.49 -2.33
CA ALA A 187 11.34 -25.64 -3.23
C ALA A 187 12.15 -25.51 -4.53
N THR A 188 12.85 -24.39 -4.75
CA THR A 188 13.71 -24.14 -5.92
C THR A 188 15.20 -24.23 -5.55
N SER A 189 16.08 -23.96 -6.52
CA SER A 189 17.54 -23.82 -6.30
C SER A 189 17.98 -22.42 -5.88
N VAL A 190 17.04 -21.50 -5.61
CA VAL A 190 17.35 -20.13 -5.16
C VAL A 190 18.10 -20.20 -3.83
N THR A 191 19.20 -19.44 -3.74
CA THR A 191 19.95 -19.28 -2.48
C THR A 191 19.55 -17.97 -1.79
N VAL A 192 19.33 -18.00 -0.48
CA VAL A 192 18.95 -16.82 0.31
C VAL A 192 20.04 -16.53 1.33
N HIS A 193 20.60 -15.32 1.30
CA HIS A 193 21.54 -14.82 2.29
C HIS A 193 20.84 -13.79 3.18
N THR A 194 20.62 -14.14 4.44
CA THR A 194 20.07 -13.25 5.47
C THR A 194 21.17 -12.40 6.12
N ASP A 195 20.76 -11.45 6.97
CA ASP A 195 21.66 -10.51 7.66
C ASP A 195 22.59 -9.76 6.69
N SER A 196 22.15 -9.59 5.43
CA SER A 196 22.92 -9.14 4.28
C SER A 196 22.40 -7.80 3.78
N ASN A 197 22.95 -6.72 4.30
CA ASN A 197 22.54 -5.36 3.96
C ASN A 197 23.29 -4.86 2.72
N ALA A 198 22.63 -4.78 1.56
CA ALA A 198 23.21 -4.17 0.36
C ALA A 198 23.44 -2.66 0.56
N THR A 199 24.65 -2.18 0.29
CA THR A 199 25.05 -0.80 0.58
C THR A 199 25.38 0.02 -0.67
N ARG A 200 25.90 -0.61 -1.73
CA ARG A 200 26.36 0.05 -2.96
C ARG A 200 26.12 -0.82 -4.18
N LEU A 201 25.82 -0.22 -5.33
CA LEU A 201 25.87 -0.90 -6.62
C LEU A 201 27.32 -1.06 -7.10
N ILE A 202 27.59 -2.10 -7.88
CA ILE A 202 28.84 -2.31 -8.62
C ILE A 202 28.54 -2.12 -10.11
N THR A 203 29.34 -1.30 -10.78
CA THR A 203 29.16 -0.95 -12.20
C THR A 203 30.39 -1.27 -13.04
N GLU A 204 30.18 -1.67 -14.29
CA GLU A 204 31.22 -1.90 -15.30
C GLU A 204 30.78 -1.23 -16.60
N ALA A 205 31.54 -0.24 -17.08
CA ALA A 205 31.21 0.52 -18.30
C ALA A 205 29.75 1.04 -18.36
N GLY A 206 29.22 1.50 -17.21
CA GLY A 206 27.85 2.03 -17.08
C GLY A 206 26.76 0.98 -16.86
N ARG A 207 27.06 -0.32 -16.96
CA ARG A 207 26.14 -1.42 -16.62
C ARG A 207 26.26 -1.76 -15.14
N VAL A 208 25.15 -1.97 -14.45
CA VAL A 208 25.13 -2.56 -13.10
C VAL A 208 25.41 -4.05 -13.22
N VAL A 209 26.45 -4.51 -12.52
CA VAL A 209 26.93 -5.91 -12.57
C VAL A 209 26.96 -6.58 -11.19
N GLY A 210 26.41 -5.93 -10.16
CA GLY A 210 26.45 -6.47 -8.81
C GLY A 210 26.16 -5.46 -7.71
N VAL A 211 26.35 -5.90 -6.46
CA VAL A 211 26.26 -5.05 -5.27
C VAL A 211 27.37 -5.38 -4.27
N VAL A 212 27.70 -4.40 -3.44
CA VAL A 212 28.41 -4.63 -2.18
C VAL A 212 27.36 -4.78 -1.08
N ALA A 213 27.49 -5.81 -0.25
CA ALA A 213 26.63 -6.01 0.91
C ALA A 213 27.44 -6.22 2.20
N LYS A 214 26.93 -5.70 3.31
CA LYS A 214 27.49 -5.91 4.65
C LYS A 214 26.75 -7.08 5.31
N GLN A 215 27.48 -8.15 5.61
CA GLN A 215 26.98 -9.33 6.31
C GLN A 215 27.85 -9.60 7.54
N TYR A 216 27.24 -9.71 8.72
CA TYR A 216 27.93 -9.91 10.01
C TYR A 216 29.15 -8.97 10.23
N GLY A 217 29.02 -7.71 9.80
CA GLY A 217 30.07 -6.70 9.94
C GLY A 217 31.15 -6.71 8.86
N ARG A 218 31.15 -7.67 7.93
CA ARG A 218 32.09 -7.78 6.81
C ARG A 218 31.43 -7.35 5.51
N LEU A 219 32.21 -6.72 4.62
CA LEU A 219 31.75 -6.39 3.27
C LEU A 219 32.01 -7.58 2.35
N HIS A 220 31.02 -7.87 1.51
CA HIS A 220 31.04 -8.92 0.50
C HIS A 220 30.65 -8.34 -0.85
N THR A 221 31.29 -8.78 -1.93
CA THR A 221 30.97 -8.40 -3.31
C THR A 221 30.19 -9.50 -4.03
N TYR A 222 29.06 -9.13 -4.61
CA TYR A 222 28.18 -10.04 -5.33
C TYR A 222 28.13 -9.65 -6.80
N ARG A 223 28.49 -10.57 -7.71
CA ARG A 223 28.32 -10.41 -9.16
C ARG A 223 26.95 -10.89 -9.59
N ALA A 224 26.27 -10.09 -10.41
CA ALA A 224 25.07 -10.47 -11.14
C ALA A 224 25.38 -10.47 -12.65
N ARG A 225 25.42 -11.64 -13.28
CA ARG A 225 25.79 -11.76 -14.70
C ARG A 225 24.73 -11.14 -15.61
N ARG A 226 23.45 -11.29 -15.28
CA ARG A 226 22.31 -10.84 -16.09
C ARG A 226 21.64 -9.58 -15.51
N GLY A 227 21.40 -9.51 -14.20
CA GLY A 227 20.85 -8.29 -13.61
C GLY A 227 20.66 -8.30 -12.10
N VAL A 228 20.57 -7.08 -11.53
CA VAL A 228 20.23 -6.83 -10.14
C VAL A 228 18.78 -6.35 -10.07
N VAL A 229 17.97 -6.93 -9.18
CA VAL A 229 16.57 -6.56 -8.95
C VAL A 229 16.42 -5.96 -7.55
N LEU A 230 16.09 -4.67 -7.46
CA LEU A 230 15.86 -3.97 -6.19
C LEU A 230 14.40 -4.10 -5.75
N THR A 231 14.19 -4.74 -4.60
CA THR A 231 12.87 -4.99 -3.97
C THR A 231 12.88 -4.65 -2.49
N THR A 232 13.62 -3.60 -2.11
CA THR A 232 14.01 -3.25 -0.73
C THR A 232 12.99 -2.42 0.05
N GLY A 233 11.71 -2.41 -0.34
CA GLY A 233 10.71 -1.56 0.32
C GLY A 233 10.84 -0.06 0.01
N GLY A 234 10.02 0.75 0.68
CA GLY A 234 9.95 2.20 0.51
C GLY A 234 11.03 2.97 1.28
N PHE A 235 10.71 4.20 1.68
CA PHE A 235 11.60 5.05 2.48
C PHE A 235 10.91 5.65 3.72
N ALA A 236 9.78 5.07 4.16
CA ALA A 236 8.98 5.60 5.25
C ALA A 236 9.69 5.59 6.62
N ASP A 237 10.64 4.67 6.84
CA ASP A 237 11.45 4.61 8.07
C ASP A 237 12.65 5.57 8.03
N ASN A 238 12.94 6.20 6.88
CA ASN A 238 14.04 7.13 6.73
C ASN A 238 13.58 8.57 6.98
N ALA A 239 13.77 9.03 8.22
CA ALA A 239 13.35 10.38 8.64
C ALA A 239 13.93 11.51 7.76
N GLU A 240 15.15 11.36 7.22
CA GLU A 240 15.76 12.36 6.35
C GLU A 240 15.09 12.40 4.97
N MET A 241 14.89 11.23 4.35
CA MET A 241 14.18 11.13 3.07
C MET A 241 12.72 11.57 3.21
N VAL A 242 12.05 11.19 4.30
CA VAL A 242 10.68 11.66 4.58
C VAL A 242 10.64 13.18 4.72
N ALA A 243 11.55 13.78 5.48
CA ALA A 243 11.60 15.24 5.61
C ALA A 243 11.88 15.95 4.28
N GLN A 244 12.72 15.36 3.42
CA GLN A 244 13.08 15.92 2.12
C GLN A 244 11.96 15.77 1.08
N HIS A 245 11.32 14.61 1.02
CA HIS A 245 10.44 14.24 -0.10
C HIS A 245 8.95 14.26 0.25
N ALA A 246 8.59 13.93 1.49
CA ALA A 246 7.21 13.80 1.94
C ALA A 246 7.02 14.48 3.31
N PRO A 247 7.28 15.80 3.44
CA PRO A 247 7.33 16.49 4.73
C PRO A 247 6.00 16.45 5.52
N GLN A 248 4.87 16.24 4.84
CA GLN A 248 3.56 16.07 5.48
C GLN A 248 3.44 14.78 6.30
N LEU A 249 4.35 13.82 6.12
CA LEU A 249 4.38 12.57 6.88
C LEU A 249 5.24 12.64 8.14
N VAL A 250 6.00 13.72 8.33
CA VAL A 250 6.95 13.86 9.43
C VAL A 250 6.23 13.76 10.77
N GLY A 251 6.65 12.79 11.60
CA GLY A 251 6.14 12.58 12.95
C GLY A 251 4.87 11.74 13.05
N LEU A 252 4.35 11.20 11.93
CA LEU A 252 3.26 10.22 11.91
C LEU A 252 3.77 8.80 12.22
N GLY A 253 2.85 7.88 12.52
CA GLY A 253 3.15 6.46 12.62
C GLY A 253 3.52 5.85 11.27
N VAL A 254 4.33 4.80 11.26
CA VAL A 254 4.82 4.15 10.03
C VAL A 254 4.36 2.70 9.99
N ASN A 255 3.74 2.32 8.87
CA ASN A 255 3.35 0.95 8.56
C ASN A 255 4.49 0.23 7.86
N SER A 256 5.42 -0.32 8.65
CA SER A 256 6.63 -0.97 8.16
C SER A 256 7.15 -2.01 9.17
N ASP A 257 7.99 -2.93 8.71
CA ASP A 257 8.82 -3.79 9.57
C ASP A 257 10.07 -3.08 10.11
N GLY A 258 10.26 -1.79 9.78
CA GLY A 258 11.44 -0.99 10.13
C GLY A 258 12.56 -1.06 9.08
N GLY A 259 12.32 -1.75 7.96
CA GLY A 259 13.27 -1.96 6.86
C GLY A 259 13.13 -0.97 5.70
N ASP A 260 12.05 -0.19 5.63
CA ASP A 260 11.74 0.74 4.53
C ASP A 260 12.59 2.03 4.66
N ASP A 261 13.90 1.88 4.61
CA ASP A 261 14.89 2.96 4.81
C ASP A 261 15.33 3.68 3.51
N GLY A 262 14.75 3.29 2.38
CA GLY A 262 15.05 3.88 1.07
C GLY A 262 16.40 3.47 0.46
N ARG A 263 17.14 2.51 1.05
CA ARG A 263 18.50 2.14 0.60
C ARG A 263 18.57 1.79 -0.88
N GLY A 264 17.63 0.97 -1.39
CA GLY A 264 17.58 0.63 -2.82
C GLY A 264 17.38 1.85 -3.71
N VAL A 265 16.53 2.79 -3.29
CA VAL A 265 16.25 4.04 -4.02
C VAL A 265 17.52 4.89 -4.13
N VAL A 266 18.19 5.16 -3.01
CA VAL A 266 19.38 6.03 -3.01
C VAL A 266 20.59 5.39 -3.70
N MET A 267 20.73 4.07 -3.64
CA MET A 267 21.76 3.34 -4.40
C MET A 267 21.55 3.49 -5.91
N ALA A 268 20.31 3.35 -6.38
CA ALA A 268 19.98 3.51 -7.80
C ALA A 268 20.09 4.98 -8.25
N GLN A 269 19.67 5.95 -7.44
CA GLN A 269 19.86 7.38 -7.74
C GLN A 269 21.35 7.73 -7.87
N ALA A 270 22.22 7.15 -7.05
CA ALA A 270 23.66 7.33 -7.17
C ALA A 270 24.25 6.77 -8.48
N ALA A 271 23.53 5.88 -9.15
CA ALA A 271 23.83 5.38 -10.49
C ALA A 271 23.06 6.12 -11.62
N GLY A 272 22.35 7.22 -11.30
CA GLY A 272 21.64 8.05 -12.27
C GLY A 272 20.14 7.77 -12.41
N ALA A 273 19.56 6.90 -11.56
CA ALA A 273 18.14 6.56 -11.66
C ALA A 273 17.22 7.74 -11.37
N ALA A 274 16.16 7.86 -12.17
CA ALA A 274 15.05 8.75 -11.91
C ALA A 274 14.11 8.17 -10.83
N VAL A 275 13.46 9.07 -10.10
CA VAL A 275 12.40 8.76 -9.13
C VAL A 275 11.13 9.52 -9.47
N ARG A 276 9.98 8.99 -9.06
CA ARG A 276 8.65 9.60 -9.26
C ARG A 276 7.81 9.54 -8.01
N HIS A 277 6.90 10.49 -7.91
CA HIS A 277 5.85 10.56 -6.89
C HIS A 277 6.35 10.45 -5.45
N MET A 278 7.56 10.95 -5.18
CA MET A 278 8.22 10.82 -3.87
C MET A 278 7.47 11.50 -2.72
N SER A 279 6.51 12.37 -2.98
CA SER A 279 5.65 12.97 -1.94
C SER A 279 4.38 12.18 -1.65
N ALA A 280 4.07 11.14 -2.45
CA ALA A 280 2.86 10.36 -2.33
C ALA A 280 2.98 9.29 -1.22
N ALA A 281 1.89 9.08 -0.49
CA ALA A 281 1.82 8.09 0.58
C ALA A 281 0.43 7.49 0.70
N GLN A 282 0.38 6.24 1.14
CA GLN A 282 -0.82 5.69 1.75
C GLN A 282 -1.02 6.33 3.12
N VAL A 283 -2.27 6.58 3.49
CA VAL A 283 -2.63 7.17 4.79
C VAL A 283 -3.76 6.34 5.42
N GLY A 284 -3.41 5.52 6.41
CA GLY A 284 -4.37 4.84 7.28
C GLY A 284 -4.71 5.76 8.44
N ILE A 285 -5.91 6.32 8.47
CA ILE A 285 -6.36 7.18 9.57
C ILE A 285 -7.01 6.37 10.69
N SER A 286 -6.87 6.89 11.90
CA SER A 286 -7.44 6.28 13.09
C SER A 286 -8.94 6.54 13.24
N LEU A 287 -9.75 5.89 12.41
CA LEU A 287 -11.22 5.83 12.54
C LEU A 287 -11.76 4.44 12.18
N ILE A 288 -13.00 4.16 12.57
CA ILE A 288 -13.72 2.95 12.17
C ILE A 288 -14.60 3.28 10.95
N PRO A 289 -14.34 2.67 9.77
CA PRO A 289 -15.09 2.98 8.54
C PRO A 289 -16.60 2.81 8.69
N GLY A 290 -17.03 1.77 9.42
CA GLY A 290 -18.44 1.52 9.72
C GLY A 290 -19.13 2.64 10.50
N MET A 291 -18.41 3.36 11.37
CA MET A 291 -18.92 4.52 12.11
C MET A 291 -18.99 5.75 11.19
N MET A 292 -17.93 5.99 10.41
CA MET A 292 -17.84 7.12 9.48
C MET A 292 -18.95 7.09 8.42
N VAL A 293 -19.18 5.93 7.79
CA VAL A 293 -20.18 5.79 6.72
C VAL A 293 -21.61 6.00 7.22
N ARG A 294 -21.91 5.63 8.47
CA ARG A 294 -23.22 5.80 9.13
C ARG A 294 -23.44 7.20 9.68
N GLY A 295 -22.37 7.97 9.83
CA GLY A 295 -22.39 9.38 10.22
C GLY A 295 -21.92 10.27 9.07
N MET A 296 -20.95 11.13 9.37
CA MET A 296 -20.22 11.92 8.40
C MET A 296 -18.82 12.24 8.89
N ILE A 297 -17.91 12.56 7.97
CA ILE A 297 -16.62 13.16 8.31
C ILE A 297 -16.63 14.64 7.97
N VAL A 298 -16.16 15.47 8.89
CA VAL A 298 -16.12 16.94 8.73
C VAL A 298 -14.75 17.50 9.06
N ASP A 299 -14.41 18.62 8.42
CA ASP A 299 -13.21 19.39 8.75
C ASP A 299 -13.34 20.18 10.07
N ASP A 300 -12.30 20.93 10.43
CA ASP A 300 -12.27 21.82 11.60
C ASP A 300 -13.24 23.01 11.53
N LYS A 301 -14.01 23.12 10.45
CA LYS A 301 -15.06 24.12 10.23
C LYS A 301 -16.44 23.48 10.09
N GLY A 302 -16.58 22.21 10.47
CA GLY A 302 -17.86 21.50 10.45
C GLY A 302 -18.36 21.18 9.05
N ARG A 303 -17.51 21.18 8.01
CA ARG A 303 -17.92 20.93 6.61
C ARG A 303 -17.54 19.52 6.19
N ARG A 304 -18.49 18.79 5.59
CA ARG A 304 -18.19 17.55 4.85
C ARG A 304 -17.27 17.87 3.67
N PHE A 305 -16.40 16.93 3.31
CA PHE A 305 -15.41 17.14 2.25
C PHE A 305 -15.18 15.94 1.32
N ILE A 306 -15.79 14.79 1.62
CA ILE A 306 -15.66 13.56 0.81
C ILE A 306 -16.87 12.67 1.04
N ASN A 307 -17.14 11.80 0.06
CA ASN A 307 -18.10 10.72 0.22
C ASN A 307 -17.57 9.70 1.23
N GLU A 308 -18.32 9.43 2.31
CA GLU A 308 -17.91 8.55 3.41
C GLU A 308 -18.00 7.05 3.09
N ASP A 309 -18.51 6.65 1.92
CA ASP A 309 -18.55 5.25 1.48
C ASP A 309 -17.36 4.83 0.59
N VAL A 310 -16.51 5.78 0.18
CA VAL A 310 -15.27 5.47 -0.57
C VAL A 310 -14.27 4.73 0.32
N TYR A 311 -13.22 4.20 -0.31
CA TYR A 311 -12.14 3.56 0.42
C TYR A 311 -11.59 4.45 1.55
N PRO A 312 -11.51 3.96 2.81
CA PRO A 312 -11.06 4.75 3.96
C PRO A 312 -9.66 5.36 3.80
N GLY A 313 -8.76 4.74 3.02
CA GLY A 313 -7.46 5.35 2.74
C GLY A 313 -7.53 6.61 1.89
N LEU A 314 -8.53 6.76 1.00
CA LEU A 314 -8.75 8.01 0.26
C LEU A 314 -9.26 9.11 1.19
N VAL A 315 -10.11 8.75 2.17
CA VAL A 315 -10.53 9.65 3.24
C VAL A 315 -9.32 10.07 4.07
N GLY A 316 -8.44 9.13 4.42
CA GLY A 316 -7.20 9.40 5.13
C GLY A 316 -6.27 10.38 4.39
N GLN A 317 -6.10 10.19 3.09
CA GLN A 317 -5.34 11.12 2.26
C GLN A 317 -5.97 12.52 2.22
N ALA A 318 -7.29 12.62 2.08
CA ALA A 318 -7.98 13.91 2.14
C ALA A 318 -7.81 14.58 3.53
N ALA A 319 -8.01 13.82 4.60
CA ALA A 319 -7.86 14.29 5.97
C ALA A 319 -6.45 14.81 6.25
N LEU A 320 -5.40 14.09 5.87
CA LEU A 320 -4.02 14.52 6.08
C LEU A 320 -3.66 15.69 5.15
N PHE A 321 -3.75 15.50 3.84
CA PHE A 321 -3.14 16.40 2.87
C PHE A 321 -3.91 17.70 2.67
N LYS A 322 -5.23 17.71 2.91
CA LYS A 322 -6.06 18.92 2.77
C LYS A 322 -6.43 19.54 4.11
N HIS A 323 -6.54 18.73 5.16
CA HIS A 323 -7.06 19.18 6.46
C HIS A 323 -6.08 19.00 7.64
N GLY A 324 -4.85 18.51 7.40
CA GLY A 324 -3.84 18.37 8.44
C GLY A 324 -4.25 17.46 9.59
N LEU A 325 -5.07 16.44 9.30
CA LEU A 325 -5.74 15.53 10.23
C LEU A 325 -6.72 16.19 11.21
N LYS A 326 -7.01 17.49 11.07
CA LYS A 326 -8.01 18.19 11.89
C LYS A 326 -9.41 17.90 11.36
N VAL A 327 -9.87 16.67 11.59
CA VAL A 327 -11.14 16.16 11.10
C VAL A 327 -11.84 15.37 12.21
N TRP A 328 -13.17 15.37 12.14
CA TRP A 328 -14.05 14.73 13.11
C TRP A 328 -14.99 13.77 12.41
N VAL A 329 -15.21 12.59 13.00
CA VAL A 329 -16.37 11.77 12.65
C VAL A 329 -17.52 12.20 13.54
N ILE A 330 -18.62 12.61 12.93
CA ILE A 330 -19.86 13.01 13.60
C ILE A 330 -20.92 11.97 13.33
N LEU A 331 -21.54 11.46 14.38
CA LEU A 331 -22.55 10.41 14.31
C LEU A 331 -23.53 10.55 15.48
N ASP A 332 -24.62 9.79 15.46
CA ASP A 332 -25.54 9.68 16.60
C ASP A 332 -25.45 8.30 17.28
N GLU A 333 -26.19 8.13 18.37
CA GLU A 333 -26.23 6.88 19.13
C GLU A 333 -26.56 5.67 18.25
N GLN A 334 -27.59 5.77 17.40
CA GLN A 334 -27.97 4.67 16.51
C GLN A 334 -26.82 4.28 15.55
N ALA A 335 -26.10 5.26 14.99
CA ALA A 335 -24.99 4.98 14.06
C ALA A 335 -23.85 4.25 14.76
N TYR A 336 -23.60 4.59 16.02
CA TYR A 336 -22.59 3.94 16.84
C TYR A 336 -23.00 2.50 17.19
N GLU A 337 -24.25 2.31 17.62
CA GLU A 337 -24.77 1.01 18.03
C GLU A 337 -24.88 -0.01 16.88
N GLU A 338 -25.21 0.46 15.67
CA GLU A 338 -25.30 -0.37 14.46
C GLU A 338 -23.95 -0.94 13.99
N VAL A 339 -22.82 -0.41 14.47
CA VAL A 339 -21.51 -1.02 14.24
C VAL A 339 -21.30 -2.14 15.26
N PRO A 340 -21.10 -3.41 14.85
CA PRO A 340 -20.88 -4.50 15.79
C PRO A 340 -19.68 -4.26 16.72
N GLU A 341 -19.77 -4.67 17.98
CA GLU A 341 -18.75 -4.38 19.01
C GLU A 341 -17.34 -4.87 18.61
N ASN A 342 -17.26 -6.05 17.99
CA ASN A 342 -16.01 -6.63 17.48
C ASN A 342 -15.41 -5.86 16.28
N GLU A 343 -16.17 -4.97 15.64
CA GLU A 343 -15.71 -4.08 14.57
C GLU A 343 -15.34 -2.67 15.07
N ARG A 344 -15.66 -2.33 16.34
CA ARG A 344 -15.39 -0.98 16.90
C ARG A 344 -13.94 -0.78 17.33
N TRP A 345 -13.19 -1.88 17.53
CA TRP A 345 -11.81 -1.86 18.03
C TRP A 345 -11.62 -1.03 19.31
N GLY A 346 -12.62 -1.04 20.19
CA GLY A 346 -12.62 -0.28 21.43
C GLY A 346 -12.82 1.24 21.28
N VAL A 347 -13.00 1.76 20.06
CA VAL A 347 -13.21 3.18 19.82
C VAL A 347 -14.51 3.65 20.46
N GLN A 348 -14.41 4.69 21.29
CA GLN A 348 -15.52 5.39 21.93
C GLN A 348 -15.58 6.83 21.41
N PRO A 349 -16.77 7.43 21.31
CA PRO A 349 -16.87 8.87 21.09
C PRO A 349 -16.13 9.65 22.17
N HIS A 350 -15.40 10.69 21.75
CA HIS A 350 -14.66 11.56 22.66
C HIS A 350 -15.56 12.60 23.31
N PHE A 351 -16.64 12.96 22.62
CA PHE A 351 -17.64 13.93 23.04
C PHE A 351 -19.03 13.42 22.68
N VAL A 352 -19.98 13.66 23.58
CA VAL A 352 -21.40 13.35 23.38
C VAL A 352 -22.22 14.53 23.90
N ALA A 353 -23.23 14.94 23.15
CA ALA A 353 -24.08 16.05 23.53
C ALA A 353 -25.53 15.88 23.04
N GLU A 354 -26.47 16.37 23.82
CA GLU A 354 -27.90 16.38 23.47
C GLU A 354 -28.23 17.38 22.34
N THR A 355 -27.39 18.41 22.19
CA THR A 355 -27.57 19.44 21.17
C THR A 355 -26.30 19.63 20.34
N LEU A 356 -26.48 20.05 19.09
CA LEU A 356 -25.36 20.36 18.20
C LEU A 356 -24.60 21.63 18.63
N ASP A 357 -25.28 22.58 19.27
CA ASP A 357 -24.64 23.79 19.82
C ASP A 357 -23.64 23.41 20.93
N ASP A 358 -24.05 22.53 21.86
CA ASP A 358 -23.16 22.02 22.90
C ASP A 358 -22.00 21.21 22.28
N LEU A 359 -22.27 20.39 21.26
CA LEU A 359 -21.22 19.62 20.58
C LEU A 359 -20.21 20.54 19.88
N GLU A 360 -20.68 21.56 19.16
CA GLU A 360 -19.84 22.58 18.51
C GLU A 360 -18.91 23.26 19.51
N GLN A 361 -19.44 23.67 20.66
CA GLN A 361 -18.66 24.29 21.73
C GLN A 361 -17.59 23.33 22.30
N GLN A 362 -17.94 22.05 22.50
CA GLN A 362 -17.03 21.04 23.04
C GLN A 362 -15.85 20.73 22.11
N ILE A 363 -16.09 20.67 20.80
CA ILE A 363 -15.06 20.33 19.80
C ILE A 363 -14.41 21.56 19.15
N GLY A 364 -14.78 22.77 19.59
CA GLY A 364 -14.17 24.03 19.16
C GLY A 364 -14.57 24.47 17.75
N MET A 365 -15.75 24.08 17.27
CA MET A 365 -16.26 24.50 15.97
C MET A 365 -16.86 25.93 15.99
N PRO A 366 -16.87 26.63 14.85
CA PRO A 366 -17.56 27.91 14.74
C PRO A 366 -19.07 27.74 15.04
N PRO A 367 -19.70 28.68 15.77
CA PRO A 367 -21.13 28.60 16.09
C PRO A 367 -22.01 28.44 14.85
N GLY A 368 -22.88 27.43 14.85
CA GLY A 368 -23.83 27.13 13.80
C GLY A 368 -23.26 26.38 12.59
N ALA A 369 -21.95 26.09 12.56
CA ALA A 369 -21.31 25.43 11.42
C ALA A 369 -21.78 23.97 11.25
N LEU A 370 -21.71 23.17 12.31
CA LEU A 370 -22.16 21.78 12.31
C LEU A 370 -23.68 21.69 12.28
N GLN A 371 -24.38 22.60 12.96
CA GLN A 371 -25.83 22.74 12.89
C GLN A 371 -26.32 22.90 11.45
N THR A 372 -25.68 23.77 10.67
CA THR A 372 -26.00 23.99 9.25
C THR A 372 -25.74 22.72 8.45
N THR A 373 -24.56 22.10 8.61
CA THR A 373 -24.17 20.88 7.90
C THR A 373 -25.13 19.72 8.16
N ILE A 374 -25.48 19.46 9.42
CA ILE A 374 -26.38 18.36 9.78
C ILE A 374 -27.82 18.66 9.37
N THR A 375 -28.28 19.91 9.49
CA THR A 375 -29.63 20.29 9.02
C THR A 375 -29.77 20.04 7.52
N GLU A 376 -28.78 20.46 6.75
CA GLU A 376 -28.79 20.25 5.29
C GLU A 376 -28.64 18.77 4.93
N TYR A 377 -27.73 18.04 5.58
CA TYR A 377 -27.60 16.59 5.39
C TYR A 377 -28.91 15.86 5.70
N ASN A 378 -29.51 16.13 6.86
CA ASN A 378 -30.74 15.47 7.30
C ASN A 378 -31.91 15.73 6.36
N ARG A 379 -32.00 16.93 5.78
CA ARG A 379 -33.02 17.29 4.79
C ARG A 379 -32.97 16.38 3.56
N HIS A 380 -31.78 16.19 2.97
CA HIS A 380 -31.62 15.33 1.79
C HIS A 380 -31.63 13.84 2.15
N ALA A 381 -31.06 13.47 3.30
CA ALA A 381 -31.04 12.09 3.77
C ALA A 381 -32.46 11.55 4.06
N ALA A 382 -33.39 12.42 4.49
CA ALA A 382 -34.81 12.05 4.63
C ALA A 382 -35.46 11.67 3.28
N GLU A 383 -34.91 12.15 2.17
CA GLU A 383 -35.33 11.85 0.80
C GLU A 383 -34.47 10.75 0.16
N GLY A 384 -33.54 10.16 0.92
CA GLY A 384 -32.63 9.10 0.44
C GLY A 384 -31.56 9.60 -0.55
N SER A 385 -31.19 10.89 -0.50
CA SER A 385 -30.20 11.50 -1.41
C SER A 385 -29.09 12.26 -0.68
N ASP A 386 -27.92 12.33 -1.31
CA ASP A 386 -26.81 13.19 -0.91
C ASP A 386 -26.30 13.93 -2.16
N PRO A 387 -26.81 15.12 -2.46
CA PRO A 387 -26.49 15.82 -3.71
C PRO A 387 -25.07 16.40 -3.74
N TYR A 388 -24.35 16.39 -2.62
CA TYR A 388 -23.03 16.99 -2.51
C TYR A 388 -21.90 15.98 -2.68
N PHE A 389 -22.04 14.81 -2.05
CA PHE A 389 -21.01 13.78 -2.07
C PHE A 389 -21.53 12.42 -2.52
N HIS A 390 -22.82 12.31 -2.90
CA HIS A 390 -23.37 11.11 -3.52
C HIS A 390 -23.13 9.83 -2.69
N LYS A 391 -23.17 9.94 -1.35
CA LYS A 391 -23.15 8.77 -0.48
C LYS A 391 -24.30 7.84 -0.82
N ALA A 392 -24.02 6.53 -0.90
CA ALA A 392 -25.01 5.55 -1.32
C ALA A 392 -26.28 5.58 -0.44
N PRO A 393 -27.49 5.48 -1.02
CA PRO A 393 -28.75 5.56 -0.28
C PRO A 393 -28.88 4.59 0.91
N ARG A 394 -28.23 3.41 0.85
CA ARG A 394 -28.22 2.44 1.95
C ARG A 394 -27.62 2.96 3.26
N TRP A 395 -26.79 4.01 3.19
CA TRP A 395 -26.15 4.65 4.34
C TRP A 395 -26.86 5.93 4.78
N LEU A 396 -27.82 6.41 4.00
CA LEU A 396 -28.46 7.70 4.25
C LEU A 396 -29.61 7.55 5.23
N ARG A 397 -29.52 8.32 6.31
CA ARG A 397 -30.62 8.59 7.22
C ARG A 397 -30.38 9.92 7.95
N PRO A 398 -31.44 10.59 8.42
CA PRO A 398 -31.28 11.72 9.32
C PRO A 398 -30.59 11.30 10.63
N LEU A 399 -29.58 12.06 11.06
CA LEU A 399 -28.93 11.92 12.36
C LEU A 399 -29.74 12.64 13.44
N ARG A 400 -29.83 12.05 14.63
CA ARG A 400 -30.66 12.57 15.75
C ARG A 400 -29.84 12.69 17.04
N SER A 401 -30.39 13.41 18.02
CA SER A 401 -29.80 13.47 19.35
C SER A 401 -29.94 12.12 20.09
N PRO A 402 -28.97 11.72 20.93
CA PRO A 402 -27.72 12.42 21.24
C PRO A 402 -26.68 12.30 20.11
N PHE A 403 -25.92 13.37 19.90
CA PHE A 403 -24.86 13.45 18.90
C PHE A 403 -23.49 13.17 19.52
N ALA A 404 -22.60 12.60 18.74
CA ALA A 404 -21.29 12.14 19.17
C ALA A 404 -20.21 12.59 18.19
N ALA A 405 -19.00 12.88 18.71
CA ALA A 405 -17.85 13.25 17.91
C ALA A 405 -16.61 12.40 18.27
N ILE A 406 -15.92 11.91 17.23
CA ILE A 406 -14.64 11.20 17.34
C ILE A 406 -13.55 12.05 16.70
N ASP A 407 -12.55 12.42 17.50
CA ASP A 407 -11.34 13.11 17.08
C ASP A 407 -10.38 12.12 16.41
N VAL A 408 -10.13 12.27 15.11
CA VAL A 408 -9.22 11.37 14.38
C VAL A 408 -7.78 11.51 14.88
N GLN A 409 -7.36 12.69 15.36
CA GLN A 409 -5.99 12.93 15.86
C GLN A 409 -5.70 12.20 17.18
N ARG A 410 -6.73 11.74 17.90
CA ARG A 410 -6.52 11.04 19.17
C ARG A 410 -6.16 9.57 19.01
N GLY A 411 -6.30 9.01 17.80
CA GLY A 411 -6.00 7.61 17.54
C GLY A 411 -7.15 6.67 17.90
N ILE A 412 -7.00 5.38 17.56
CA ILE A 412 -7.94 4.29 17.85
C ILE A 412 -7.51 3.40 19.02
N ALA A 413 -6.45 3.75 19.76
CA ALA A 413 -5.85 2.83 20.72
C ALA A 413 -6.80 2.50 21.89
N PRO A 414 -7.10 1.21 22.13
CA PRO A 414 -7.61 0.75 23.41
C PRO A 414 -6.63 1.12 24.54
N PRO A 415 -7.08 1.45 25.77
CA PRO A 415 -6.21 1.81 26.90
C PRO A 415 -5.09 0.80 27.21
N GLU A 416 -5.28 -0.46 26.79
CA GLU A 416 -4.42 -1.63 26.98
C GLU A 416 -3.18 -1.68 26.06
N TYR A 417 -3.13 -0.92 24.96
CA TYR A 417 -1.95 -0.86 24.07
C TYR A 417 -0.94 0.24 24.43
N GLY A 418 -1.18 0.98 25.51
CA GLY A 418 -0.28 2.02 26.01
C GLY A 418 -0.23 3.26 25.13
N ALA A 419 0.22 4.38 25.71
CA ALA A 419 0.33 5.69 25.06
C ALA A 419 1.50 5.77 24.06
N ALA A 420 1.62 4.82 23.15
CA ALA A 420 2.70 4.75 22.18
C ALA A 420 2.17 5.03 20.76
N GLY A 421 2.30 6.28 20.32
CA GLY A 421 2.11 6.68 18.92
C GLY A 421 1.35 7.99 18.81
N ARG A 422 1.96 8.99 18.17
CA ARG A 422 1.37 10.31 17.93
C ARG A 422 0.13 10.12 17.04
N GLY A 423 -1.04 10.08 17.67
CA GLY A 423 -2.31 9.66 17.09
C GLY A 423 -2.71 10.49 15.87
N GLY A 424 -3.40 9.83 14.93
CA GLY A 424 -3.96 10.48 13.75
C GLY A 424 -3.91 9.60 12.53
N ALA A 425 -2.71 9.14 12.16
CA ALA A 425 -2.51 8.31 10.99
C ALA A 425 -1.23 7.46 11.07
N GLU A 426 -1.29 6.33 10.40
CA GLU A 426 -0.16 5.47 10.07
C GLU A 426 0.03 5.47 8.55
N VAL A 427 1.26 5.58 8.10
CA VAL A 427 1.58 5.85 6.68
C VAL A 427 2.68 4.96 6.16
N PHE A 428 2.74 4.80 4.84
CA PHE A 428 3.93 4.34 4.13
C PHE A 428 4.01 5.02 2.76
N THR A 429 5.23 5.13 2.22
CA THR A 429 5.51 5.84 0.97
C THR A 429 5.15 5.00 -0.25
N ILE A 430 4.60 5.63 -1.30
CA ILE A 430 4.26 4.96 -2.57
C ILE A 430 4.99 5.56 -3.79
N GLY A 431 5.85 6.56 -3.55
CA GLY A 431 6.86 7.01 -4.51
C GLY A 431 8.14 6.18 -4.46
N GLY A 432 8.93 6.24 -5.53
CA GLY A 432 10.19 5.50 -5.62
C GLY A 432 10.80 5.58 -7.01
N LEU A 433 11.64 4.59 -7.35
CA LEU A 433 12.31 4.48 -8.65
C LEU A 433 11.31 4.46 -9.82
N HIS A 434 11.64 5.17 -10.88
CA HIS A 434 10.88 5.14 -12.13
C HIS A 434 11.27 3.90 -12.93
N THR A 435 10.29 3.06 -13.25
CA THR A 435 10.51 1.79 -13.96
C THR A 435 9.57 1.61 -15.14
N THR A 436 10.02 0.86 -16.14
CA THR A 436 9.14 0.34 -17.19
C THR A 436 8.19 -0.72 -16.65
N VAL A 437 7.23 -1.15 -17.46
CA VAL A 437 6.33 -2.27 -17.14
C VAL A 437 7.07 -3.61 -16.91
N ASP A 438 8.31 -3.72 -17.38
CA ASP A 438 9.16 -4.91 -17.22
C ASP A 438 10.16 -4.78 -16.07
N GLY A 439 10.08 -3.68 -15.31
CA GLY A 439 10.92 -3.44 -14.14
C GLY A 439 12.28 -2.82 -14.44
N HIS A 440 12.61 -2.48 -15.69
CA HIS A 440 13.85 -1.75 -15.98
C HIS A 440 13.85 -0.40 -15.26
N VAL A 441 14.89 -0.11 -14.49
CA VAL A 441 15.06 1.21 -13.85
C VAL A 441 15.48 2.22 -14.91
N LEU A 442 14.78 3.36 -14.94
CA LEU A 442 15.03 4.43 -15.92
C LEU A 442 15.92 5.52 -15.33
N ASP A 443 16.83 6.05 -16.13
CA ASP A 443 17.62 7.24 -15.80
C ASP A 443 16.83 8.54 -16.01
N LEU A 444 17.51 9.68 -15.82
CA LEU A 444 16.94 11.02 -15.98
C LEU A 444 16.54 11.37 -17.42
N ASP A 445 17.13 10.70 -18.42
CA ASP A 445 16.80 10.85 -19.84
C ASP A 445 15.70 9.86 -20.29
N GLY A 446 15.26 8.98 -19.39
CA GLY A 446 14.24 7.97 -19.64
C GLY A 446 14.78 6.70 -20.31
N ALA A 447 16.10 6.52 -20.37
CA ALA A 447 16.72 5.29 -20.86
C ALA A 447 16.88 4.25 -19.73
N PRO A 448 16.75 2.94 -20.03
CA PRO A 448 17.06 1.90 -19.06
C PRO A 448 18.52 1.94 -18.60
N ILE A 449 18.74 1.89 -17.28
CA ILE A 449 20.06 1.66 -16.69
C ILE A 449 20.41 0.18 -16.91
N PRO A 450 21.44 -0.16 -17.71
CA PRO A 450 21.69 -1.54 -18.08
C PRO A 450 21.97 -2.42 -16.86
N GLY A 451 21.29 -3.57 -16.78
CA GLY A 451 21.47 -4.54 -15.69
C GLY A 451 20.76 -4.19 -14.38
N LEU A 452 20.00 -3.09 -14.32
CA LEU A 452 19.28 -2.67 -13.13
C LEU A 452 17.76 -2.74 -13.30
N PHE A 453 17.13 -3.48 -12.41
CA PHE A 453 15.68 -3.69 -12.34
C PHE A 453 15.17 -3.36 -10.95
N ALA A 454 13.88 -3.07 -10.82
CA ALA A 454 13.24 -2.85 -9.53
C ALA A 454 11.74 -3.16 -9.56
N ALA A 455 11.18 -3.50 -8.40
CA ALA A 455 9.75 -3.72 -8.19
C ALA A 455 9.33 -3.45 -6.74
N GLY A 456 8.02 -3.45 -6.48
CA GLY A 456 7.46 -3.20 -5.15
C GLY A 456 7.61 -1.75 -4.71
N ARG A 457 7.65 -1.50 -3.39
CA ARG A 457 7.71 -0.14 -2.84
C ARG A 457 9.05 0.58 -3.01
N ALA A 458 10.08 -0.11 -3.50
CA ALA A 458 11.28 0.56 -4.02
C ALA A 458 11.00 1.39 -5.28
N THR A 459 9.85 1.15 -5.93
CA THR A 459 9.45 1.80 -7.19
C THR A 459 8.22 2.68 -7.00
N SER A 460 8.12 3.67 -7.87
CA SER A 460 6.85 4.31 -8.19
C SER A 460 6.05 3.34 -9.08
N GLY A 461 5.04 2.71 -8.47
CA GLY A 461 4.29 1.60 -9.02
C GLY A 461 3.09 2.03 -9.89
N LEU A 462 1.93 1.44 -9.62
CA LEU A 462 0.65 1.85 -10.24
C LEU A 462 0.25 3.30 -9.88
N HIS A 463 0.72 3.76 -8.72
CA HIS A 463 0.23 4.94 -8.00
C HIS A 463 0.92 6.22 -8.44
N SER A 464 0.15 7.31 -8.49
CA SER A 464 0.69 8.68 -8.54
C SER A 464 0.41 9.48 -7.28
N TRP A 465 -0.78 9.31 -6.70
CA TRP A 465 -1.15 9.91 -5.43
C TRP A 465 -2.14 9.03 -4.67
N GLY A 466 -3.29 8.75 -5.27
CA GLY A 466 -4.32 7.92 -4.65
C GLY A 466 -3.84 6.51 -4.31
N TYR A 467 -4.41 5.91 -3.25
CA TYR A 467 -4.10 4.56 -2.81
C TYR A 467 -5.36 3.77 -2.47
N ILE A 468 -5.39 2.50 -2.90
CA ILE A 468 -6.43 1.52 -2.60
C ILE A 468 -5.78 0.28 -1.98
N SER A 469 -6.39 -0.33 -0.96
CA SER A 469 -5.80 -1.51 -0.30
C SER A 469 -5.53 -2.65 -1.29
N GLY A 470 -4.49 -3.43 -0.99
CA GLY A 470 -4.02 -4.55 -1.79
C GLY A 470 -3.31 -4.19 -3.09
N THR A 471 -3.34 -2.93 -3.53
CA THR A 471 -2.55 -2.51 -4.70
C THR A 471 -1.05 -2.55 -4.43
N SER A 472 -0.60 -2.50 -3.18
CA SER A 472 0.83 -2.63 -2.83
C SER A 472 1.37 -4.05 -3.00
N LEU A 473 0.69 -5.04 -2.41
CA LEU A 473 1.06 -6.44 -2.57
C LEU A 473 0.80 -6.93 -4.00
N GLY A 474 -0.32 -6.52 -4.60
CA GLY A 474 -0.69 -6.83 -5.98
C GLY A 474 0.35 -6.34 -6.99
N ASP A 475 0.67 -5.04 -6.97
CA ASP A 475 1.76 -4.45 -7.75
C ASP A 475 3.10 -5.13 -7.46
N GLY A 476 3.46 -5.25 -6.18
CA GLY A 476 4.77 -5.77 -5.77
C GLY A 476 5.01 -7.19 -6.28
N THR A 477 4.04 -8.09 -6.10
CA THR A 477 4.14 -9.44 -6.64
C THR A 477 4.08 -9.46 -8.17
N PHE A 478 3.16 -8.71 -8.80
CA PHE A 478 3.03 -8.67 -10.26
C PHE A 478 4.27 -8.14 -10.97
N PHE A 479 4.75 -6.96 -10.60
CA PHE A 479 5.95 -6.37 -11.21
C PHE A 479 7.23 -7.02 -10.70
N GLY A 480 7.22 -7.62 -9.50
CA GLY A 480 8.30 -8.49 -9.04
C GLY A 480 8.51 -9.66 -9.99
N ARG A 481 7.42 -10.34 -10.38
CA ARG A 481 7.46 -11.41 -11.38
C ARG A 481 8.08 -10.96 -12.70
N ARG A 482 7.63 -9.81 -13.21
CA ARG A 482 8.11 -9.25 -14.48
C ARG A 482 9.59 -8.87 -14.42
N ALA A 483 10.01 -8.20 -13.34
CA ALA A 483 11.40 -7.81 -13.13
C ALA A 483 12.32 -9.05 -13.05
N GLY A 484 11.91 -10.09 -12.33
CA GLY A 484 12.65 -11.35 -12.25
C GLY A 484 12.80 -12.05 -13.60
N ALA A 485 11.68 -12.24 -14.32
CA ALA A 485 11.70 -12.87 -15.65
C ALA A 485 12.56 -12.08 -16.66
N THR A 486 12.47 -10.75 -16.63
CA THR A 486 13.22 -9.87 -17.53
C THR A 486 14.71 -9.84 -17.18
N ALA A 487 15.07 -9.77 -15.89
CA ALA A 487 16.45 -9.83 -15.44
C ALA A 487 17.11 -11.18 -15.76
N ALA A 488 16.33 -12.25 -15.85
CA ALA A 488 16.81 -13.58 -16.24
C ALA A 488 17.02 -13.74 -17.75
N ALA A 489 16.51 -12.83 -18.60
CA ALA A 489 16.72 -12.93 -20.04
C ALA A 489 18.23 -12.89 -20.38
N PRO A 490 18.70 -13.68 -21.37
CA PRO A 490 20.07 -13.57 -21.86
C PRO A 490 20.35 -12.14 -22.34
N ALA A 491 21.51 -11.60 -21.97
CA ALA A 491 21.95 -10.24 -22.32
C ALA A 491 22.26 -10.08 -23.80
#